data_AF-A0A8B8DNQ7-F1
#
_entry.id   AF-A0A8B8DNQ7-F1
#
_cell.length_a   1.000
_cell.length_b   1.000
_cell.length_c   1.000
_cell.angle_alpha   90.00
_cell.angle_beta   90.00
_cell.angle_gamma   90.00
#
_symmetry.space_group_name_H-M   'P 1'
#
loop_
_entity.id
_entity.type
_entity.pdbx_description
1 polymer ?
#
loop_
_entity_poly.entity_id
_entity_poly.type
_entity_poly.pdbx_seq_one_letter_code
_entity_poly.pdbx_strand_id
1 'polypeptide(L)'
;MAAKVAPELLKDVCGEHNLTHVKTEEKNPLPSAEDLHQEKSHLELLQNLEMFNAQQLQHIRTKERVMLPDSSMLLEEKNRERHLNNISEFLRSELRPTEPMEKLVLPDVVTIAQEKTEEELKSGIEQFNKDQLRHQKTEEKNPLPDKNAIQQEKREVNIRKSLTEFEKGNLKHVQTEEKNPLPDATVIGQEKQEVELRSKISDFDKTTLARTETQEKNPLPPPEAIEMEKKLEEHIKGIEGFKKDELKHAETQVRERLPSKEDIALEKASGDK
;
A
#
# COMPACT_ATOMS: atom_id res chain seq x y z
N MET A 1 -2.04 51.26 72.65
CA MET A 1 -2.17 49.87 73.14
C MET A 1 -0.92 49.12 72.72
N ALA A 2 -0.01 48.81 73.65
CA ALA A 2 1.17 48.00 73.36
C ALA A 2 0.77 46.53 73.49
N ALA A 3 0.83 45.78 72.38
CA ALA A 3 0.52 44.36 72.38
C ALA A 3 1.57 43.61 73.21
N LYS A 4 1.14 43.02 74.34
CA LYS A 4 1.98 42.12 75.13
C LYS A 4 2.19 40.83 74.34
N VAL A 5 3.39 40.67 73.79
CA VAL A 5 3.83 39.40 73.19
C VAL A 5 3.87 38.35 74.30
N ALA A 6 3.34 37.15 74.02
CA ALA A 6 3.30 36.06 74.98
C ALA A 6 4.74 35.66 75.37
N PRO A 7 5.04 35.47 76.67
CA PRO A 7 6.40 35.19 77.14
C PRO A 7 7.00 33.89 76.58
N GLU A 8 6.16 32.91 76.21
CA GLU A 8 6.57 31.69 75.53
C GLU A 8 7.17 31.97 74.14
N LEU A 9 6.58 32.89 73.38
CA LEU A 9 7.11 33.30 72.07
C LEU A 9 8.46 34.01 72.19
N LEU A 10 8.63 34.79 73.26
CA LEU A 10 9.91 35.45 73.56
C LEU A 10 11.00 34.43 73.89
N LYS A 11 10.65 33.35 74.58
CA LYS A 11 11.57 32.27 74.94
C LYS A 11 11.98 31.43 73.74
N ASP A 12 11.02 31.12 72.86
CA ASP A 12 11.30 30.41 71.61
C ASP A 12 12.18 31.24 70.70
N VAL A 13 11.85 32.50 70.41
CA VAL A 13 12.63 33.36 69.49
C VAL A 13 14.04 33.66 70.01
N CYS A 14 14.24 33.72 71.33
CA CYS A 14 15.56 33.94 71.93
C CYS A 14 16.39 32.66 72.14
N GLY A 15 15.87 31.48 71.78
CA GLY A 15 16.60 30.21 71.84
C GLY A 15 17.61 30.02 70.69
N GLU A 16 18.52 29.04 70.82
CA GLU A 16 19.37 28.62 69.70
C GLU A 16 18.53 27.88 68.65
N HIS A 17 18.50 28.43 67.43
CA HIS A 17 17.82 27.82 66.30
C HIS A 17 18.85 27.27 65.32
N ASN A 18 18.90 25.95 65.18
CA ASN A 18 19.68 25.30 64.15
C ASN A 18 18.90 25.36 62.82
N LEU A 19 19.08 26.45 62.08
CA LEU A 19 18.60 26.54 60.71
C LEU A 19 19.41 25.58 59.83
N THR A 20 18.72 24.84 58.96
CA THR A 20 19.40 23.99 57.98
C THR A 20 20.14 24.89 56.98
N HIS A 21 21.43 24.64 56.80
CA HIS A 21 22.24 25.41 55.86
C HIS A 21 21.83 25.05 54.43
N VAL A 22 21.11 25.94 53.75
CA VAL A 22 20.77 25.77 52.33
C VAL A 22 21.89 26.40 51.50
N LYS A 23 22.49 25.63 50.61
CA LYS A 23 23.50 26.13 49.65
C LYS A 23 22.77 27.02 48.64
N THR A 24 23.07 28.31 48.62
CA THR A 24 22.55 29.24 47.62
C THR A 24 23.21 28.95 46.27
N GLU A 25 22.45 28.51 45.27
CA GLU A 25 22.94 28.42 43.89
C GLU A 25 22.66 29.74 43.17
N GLU A 26 23.71 30.37 42.65
CA GLU A 26 23.64 31.58 41.84
C GLU A 26 22.93 31.27 40.51
N LYS A 27 21.73 31.81 40.32
CA LYS A 27 20.87 31.53 39.15
C LYS A 27 21.33 32.19 37.84
N ASN A 28 22.35 33.04 37.88
CA ASN A 28 22.99 33.66 36.71
C ASN A 28 24.50 33.41 36.78
N PRO A 29 24.99 32.22 36.41
CA PRO A 29 26.42 32.01 36.27
C PRO A 29 26.95 33.02 35.23
N LEU A 30 28.03 33.71 35.60
CA LEU A 30 28.76 34.57 34.66
C LEU A 30 29.20 33.74 33.44
N PRO A 31 29.27 34.34 32.23
CA PRO A 31 29.76 33.64 31.05
C PRO A 31 31.12 32.99 31.34
N SER A 32 31.26 31.73 30.97
CA SER A 32 32.53 31.02 31.11
C SER A 32 33.57 31.59 30.13
N ALA A 33 34.85 31.29 30.37
CA ALA A 33 35.91 31.68 29.44
C ALA A 33 35.71 31.07 28.03
N GLU A 34 35.06 29.90 27.97
CA GLU A 34 34.70 29.23 26.72
C GLU A 34 33.58 29.98 26.00
N ASP A 35 32.55 30.43 26.72
CA ASP A 35 31.43 31.21 26.15
C ASP A 35 31.94 32.51 25.52
N LEU A 36 32.85 33.21 26.20
CA LEU A 36 33.49 34.42 25.68
C LEU A 36 34.38 34.15 24.46
N HIS A 37 35.07 33.00 24.42
CA HIS A 37 35.90 32.62 23.29
C HIS A 37 35.05 32.28 22.05
N GLN A 38 33.95 31.57 22.26
CA GLN A 38 32.98 31.26 21.20
C GLN A 38 32.30 32.52 20.67
N GLU A 39 31.87 33.43 21.55
CA GLU A 39 31.30 34.72 21.16
C GLU A 39 32.29 35.53 20.31
N LYS A 40 33.56 35.62 20.75
CA LYS A 40 34.61 36.30 20.00
C LYS A 40 34.84 35.68 18.63
N SER A 41 34.89 34.35 18.56
CA SER A 41 35.05 33.61 17.30
C SER A 41 33.87 33.83 16.34
N HIS A 42 32.64 33.89 16.89
CA HIS A 42 31.45 34.18 16.11
C HIS A 42 31.44 35.61 15.55
N LEU A 43 31.83 36.60 16.36
CA LEU A 43 31.96 37.99 15.93
C LEU A 43 33.03 38.15 14.85
N GLU A 44 34.16 37.46 14.97
CA GLU A 44 35.21 37.46 13.95
C GLU A 44 34.71 36.87 12.61
N LEU A 45 33.95 35.77 12.66
CA LEU A 45 33.33 35.19 11.47
C LEU A 45 32.34 36.16 10.81
N LEU A 46 31.48 36.82 11.59
CA LEU A 46 30.52 37.80 11.08
C LEU A 46 31.24 38.97 10.40
N GLN A 47 32.28 39.50 11.03
CA GLN A 47 33.09 40.57 10.45
C GLN A 47 33.74 40.14 9.12
N ASN A 48 34.27 38.92 9.05
CA ASN A 48 34.83 38.37 7.82
C ASN A 48 33.78 38.20 6.71
N LEU A 49 32.55 37.85 7.05
CA LEU A 49 31.43 37.76 6.08
C LEU A 49 30.96 39.15 5.62
N GLU A 50 30.91 40.15 6.49
CA GLU A 50 30.57 41.53 6.11
C GLU A 50 31.62 42.14 5.17
N MET A 51 32.89 41.78 5.37
CA MET A 51 34.00 42.22 4.52
C MET A 51 34.21 41.33 3.27
N PHE A 52 33.36 40.31 3.07
CA PHE A 52 33.51 39.37 1.96
C PHE A 52 33.24 40.03 0.61
N ASN A 53 34.26 40.06 -0.24
CA ASN A 53 34.13 40.57 -1.61
C ASN A 53 33.76 39.44 -2.59
N ALA A 54 32.46 39.34 -2.91
CA ALA A 54 31.95 38.36 -3.86
C ALA A 54 32.56 38.46 -5.28
N GLN A 55 33.15 39.60 -5.66
CA GLN A 55 33.82 39.77 -6.96
C GLN A 55 35.14 39.00 -7.05
N GLN A 56 35.69 38.54 -5.92
CA GLN A 56 36.89 37.70 -5.89
C GLN A 56 36.59 36.20 -6.08
N LEU A 57 35.32 35.82 -6.17
CA LEU A 57 34.94 34.44 -6.46
C LEU A 57 35.41 34.05 -7.86
N GLN A 58 36.00 32.86 -7.97
CA GLN A 58 36.47 32.32 -9.25
C GLN A 58 35.27 32.04 -10.17
N HIS A 59 35.33 32.55 -11.40
CA HIS A 59 34.28 32.31 -12.38
C HIS A 59 34.32 30.84 -12.82
N ILE A 60 33.30 30.07 -12.45
CA ILE A 60 33.12 28.69 -12.90
C ILE A 60 31.99 28.65 -13.93
N ARG A 61 32.21 27.93 -15.03
CA ARG A 61 31.17 27.63 -16.01
C ARG A 61 30.32 26.48 -15.50
N THR A 62 29.09 26.76 -15.07
CA THR A 62 28.13 25.74 -14.70
C THR A 62 27.60 25.04 -15.95
N LYS A 63 27.47 23.71 -15.89
CA LYS A 63 26.80 22.91 -16.94
C LYS A 63 25.43 22.52 -16.42
N GLU A 64 24.42 23.30 -16.79
CA GLU A 64 23.02 22.95 -16.55
C GLU A 64 22.55 21.97 -17.62
N ARG A 65 21.88 20.90 -17.21
CA ARG A 65 21.30 19.94 -18.15
C ARG A 65 19.92 20.44 -18.57
N VAL A 66 19.78 20.85 -19.82
CA VAL A 66 18.46 21.03 -20.43
C VAL A 66 17.93 19.64 -20.77
N MET A 67 16.99 19.14 -19.97
CA MET A 67 16.31 17.88 -20.26
C MET A 67 15.42 18.09 -21.50
N LEU A 68 15.62 17.29 -22.53
CA LEU A 68 14.70 17.26 -23.66
C LEU A 68 13.36 16.66 -23.20
N PRO A 69 12.22 17.07 -23.79
CA PRO A 69 10.93 16.46 -23.51
C PRO A 69 11.01 14.94 -23.70
N ASP A 70 10.50 14.19 -22.74
CA ASP A 70 10.46 12.74 -22.84
C ASP A 70 9.33 12.26 -23.79
N SER A 71 9.31 10.97 -24.08
CA SER A 71 8.30 10.37 -24.97
C SER A 71 6.86 10.53 -24.44
N SER A 72 6.68 10.68 -23.12
CA SER A 72 5.36 10.85 -22.51
C SER A 72 4.82 12.24 -22.79
N MET A 73 5.65 13.27 -22.59
CA MET A 73 5.31 14.66 -22.86
C MET A 73 4.96 14.89 -24.34
N LEU A 74 5.70 14.27 -25.25
CA LEU A 74 5.41 14.36 -26.69
C LEU A 74 4.10 13.66 -27.08
N LEU A 75 3.76 12.55 -26.41
CA LEU A 75 2.50 11.84 -26.66
C LEU A 75 1.30 12.64 -26.14
N GLU A 76 1.42 13.24 -24.97
CA GLU A 76 0.40 14.11 -24.40
C GLU A 76 0.15 15.33 -25.30
N GLU A 77 1.22 15.96 -25.77
CA GLU A 77 1.14 17.10 -26.69
C GLU A 77 0.43 16.72 -28.00
N LYS A 78 0.75 15.56 -28.58
CA LYS A 78 0.10 15.05 -29.78
C LYS A 78 -1.39 14.75 -29.57
N ASN A 79 -1.76 14.24 -28.39
CA ASN A 79 -3.16 14.00 -28.04
C ASN A 79 -3.94 15.31 -27.87
N ARG A 80 -3.31 16.32 -27.24
CA ARG A 80 -3.88 17.67 -27.10
C ARG A 80 -4.17 18.29 -28.47
N GLU A 81 -3.23 18.22 -29.40
CA GLU A 81 -3.42 18.72 -30.76
C GLU A 81 -4.54 17.99 -31.49
N ARG A 82 -4.59 16.65 -31.40
CA ARG A 82 -5.68 15.87 -32.00
C ARG A 82 -7.05 16.28 -31.45
N HIS A 83 -7.16 16.49 -30.14
CA HIS A 83 -8.41 16.91 -29.51
C HIS A 83 -8.84 18.30 -29.99
N LEU A 84 -7.91 19.25 -30.08
CA LEU A 84 -8.19 20.60 -30.58
C LEU A 84 -8.64 20.57 -32.05
N ASN A 85 -7.97 19.77 -32.89
CA ASN A 85 -8.35 19.61 -34.29
C ASN A 85 -9.75 19.01 -34.42
N ASN A 86 -10.06 17.95 -33.67
CA ASN A 86 -11.39 17.33 -33.66
C ASN A 86 -12.49 18.32 -33.26
N ILE A 87 -12.23 19.19 -32.28
CA ILE A 87 -13.19 20.25 -31.90
C ILE A 87 -13.33 21.28 -33.02
N SER A 88 -12.23 21.67 -33.66
CA SER A 88 -12.27 22.66 -34.74
C SER A 88 -13.00 22.17 -35.98
N GLU A 89 -12.90 20.87 -36.27
CA GLU A 89 -13.57 20.21 -37.40
C GLU A 89 -15.01 19.81 -37.08
N PHE A 90 -15.44 19.93 -35.82
CA PHE A 90 -16.78 19.53 -35.40
C PHE A 90 -17.87 20.45 -35.99
N LEU A 91 -18.65 19.89 -36.93
CA LEU A 91 -19.77 20.57 -37.56
C LEU A 91 -21.00 20.58 -36.64
N ARG A 92 -21.17 21.67 -35.87
CA ARG A 92 -22.36 21.88 -35.02
C ARG A 92 -23.69 21.79 -35.80
N SER A 93 -23.68 22.04 -37.10
CA SER A 93 -24.85 21.90 -37.98
C SER A 93 -25.32 20.46 -38.16
N GLU A 94 -24.49 19.46 -37.84
CA GLU A 94 -24.85 18.04 -37.90
C GLU A 94 -25.55 17.55 -36.62
N LEU A 95 -25.57 18.38 -35.57
CA LEU A 95 -26.31 18.05 -34.35
C LEU A 95 -27.81 18.14 -34.59
N ARG A 96 -28.52 17.05 -34.29
CA ARG A 96 -29.99 17.04 -34.31
C ARG A 96 -30.51 17.87 -33.14
N PRO A 97 -31.48 18.79 -33.38
CA PRO A 97 -32.24 19.41 -32.29
C PRO A 97 -32.89 18.30 -31.45
N THR A 98 -32.67 18.36 -30.14
CA THR A 98 -33.33 17.45 -29.19
C THR A 98 -34.19 18.30 -28.27
N GLU A 99 -35.49 18.01 -28.22
CA GLU A 99 -36.36 18.62 -27.22
C GLU A 99 -36.08 17.99 -25.86
N PRO A 100 -35.73 18.78 -24.82
CA PRO A 100 -35.50 18.24 -23.49
C PRO A 100 -36.85 17.74 -22.93
N MET A 101 -36.96 16.43 -22.76
CA MET A 101 -38.12 15.82 -22.09
C MET A 101 -37.87 15.83 -20.58
N GLU A 102 -38.53 16.74 -19.86
CA GLU A 102 -38.44 16.82 -18.41
C GLU A 102 -39.13 15.58 -17.80
N LYS A 103 -38.35 14.73 -17.15
CA LYS A 103 -38.86 13.53 -16.50
C LYS A 103 -39.50 13.94 -15.17
N LEU A 104 -40.79 14.29 -15.18
CA LEU A 104 -41.57 14.47 -13.96
C LEU A 104 -41.81 13.10 -13.30
N VAL A 105 -40.82 12.65 -12.51
CA VAL A 105 -40.98 11.46 -11.67
C VAL A 105 -41.76 11.89 -10.43
N LEU A 106 -43.01 11.46 -10.33
CA LEU A 106 -43.78 11.62 -9.10
C LEU A 106 -43.05 10.86 -7.96
N PRO A 107 -43.03 11.40 -6.73
CA PRO A 107 -42.48 10.69 -5.60
C PRO A 107 -43.12 9.31 -5.48
N ASP A 108 -42.30 8.28 -5.27
CA ASP A 108 -42.83 6.93 -5.04
C ASP A 108 -43.55 6.87 -3.69
N VAL A 109 -44.48 5.92 -3.55
CA VAL A 109 -45.31 5.70 -2.37
C VAL A 109 -44.46 5.54 -1.11
N VAL A 110 -43.27 4.94 -1.24
CA VAL A 110 -42.29 4.79 -0.16
C VAL A 110 -41.82 6.15 0.35
N THR A 111 -41.47 7.06 -0.55
CA THR A 111 -40.98 8.41 -0.21
C THR A 111 -42.06 9.22 0.49
N ILE A 112 -43.30 9.15 0.00
CA ILE A 112 -44.45 9.86 0.60
C ILE A 112 -44.74 9.32 2.01
N ALA A 113 -44.67 7.99 2.19
CA ALA A 113 -44.87 7.38 3.50
C ALA A 113 -43.77 7.80 4.49
N GLN A 114 -42.51 7.83 4.06
CA GLN A 114 -41.39 8.29 4.88
C GLN A 114 -41.54 9.76 5.28
N GLU A 115 -41.86 10.64 4.33
CA GLU A 115 -42.09 12.06 4.60
C GLU A 115 -43.20 12.27 5.63
N LYS A 116 -44.31 11.54 5.49
CA LYS A 116 -45.42 11.58 6.45
C LYS A 116 -44.98 11.14 7.85
N THR A 117 -44.18 10.07 7.97
CA THR A 117 -43.67 9.63 9.27
C THR A 117 -42.73 10.65 9.91
N GLU A 118 -41.90 11.33 9.12
CA GLU A 118 -41.00 12.37 9.61
C GLU A 118 -41.79 13.60 10.09
N GLU A 119 -42.83 13.98 9.36
CA GLU A 119 -43.70 15.11 9.73
C GLU A 119 -44.50 14.82 11.01
N GLU A 120 -45.03 13.60 11.17
CA GLU A 120 -45.66 13.16 12.42
C GLU A 120 -44.67 13.20 13.59
N LEU A 121 -43.43 12.75 13.40
CA LEU A 121 -42.38 12.81 14.42
C LEU A 121 -42.05 14.26 14.81
N LYS A 122 -41.85 15.14 13.82
CA LYS A 122 -41.57 16.57 14.05
C LYS A 122 -42.69 17.24 14.82
N SER A 123 -43.93 17.03 14.40
CA SER A 123 -45.11 17.57 15.09
C SER A 123 -45.19 17.07 16.54
N GLY A 124 -44.92 15.78 16.76
CA GLY A 124 -44.88 15.20 18.11
C GLY A 124 -43.80 15.82 19.01
N ILE A 125 -42.63 16.13 18.46
CA ILE A 125 -41.54 16.80 19.19
C ILE A 125 -41.88 18.27 19.48
N GLU A 126 -42.45 18.99 18.51
CA GLU A 126 -42.87 20.39 18.70
C GLU A 126 -43.94 20.53 19.79
N GLN A 127 -44.87 19.57 19.85
CA GLN A 127 -45.94 19.54 20.85
C GLN A 127 -45.52 18.88 22.17
N PHE A 128 -44.29 18.36 22.27
CA PHE A 128 -43.84 17.65 23.46
C PHE A 128 -43.69 18.60 24.66
N ASN A 129 -44.50 18.37 25.69
CA ASN A 129 -44.40 19.12 26.93
C ASN A 129 -43.22 18.61 27.77
N LYS A 130 -42.16 19.43 27.87
CA LYS A 130 -40.97 19.17 28.67
C LYS A 130 -41.24 19.00 30.17
N ASP A 131 -42.35 19.53 30.69
CA ASP A 131 -42.75 19.39 32.09
C ASP A 131 -43.16 17.95 32.44
N GLN A 132 -43.38 17.09 31.42
CA GLN A 132 -43.61 15.66 31.61
C GLN A 132 -42.31 14.87 31.85
N LEU A 133 -41.14 15.47 31.62
CA LEU A 133 -39.86 14.82 31.90
C LEU A 133 -39.59 14.81 33.40
N ARG A 134 -39.36 13.62 33.96
CA ARG A 134 -38.91 13.48 35.34
C ARG A 134 -37.49 14.02 35.46
N HIS A 135 -37.24 14.89 36.44
CA HIS A 135 -35.89 15.31 36.78
C HIS A 135 -35.06 14.10 37.24
N GLN A 136 -34.02 13.77 36.48
CA GLN A 136 -33.01 12.79 36.87
C GLN A 136 -31.73 13.52 37.25
N LYS A 137 -31.30 13.37 38.50
CA LYS A 137 -30.04 13.92 38.98
C LYS A 137 -28.90 13.03 38.47
N THR A 138 -28.12 13.52 37.53
CA THR A 138 -26.89 12.87 37.08
C THR A 138 -25.81 13.03 38.15
N GLU A 139 -25.36 11.92 38.75
CA GLU A 139 -24.14 11.90 39.56
C GLU A 139 -22.95 11.53 38.68
N GLU A 140 -22.05 12.48 38.45
CA GLU A 140 -20.76 12.22 37.83
C GLU A 140 -19.89 11.41 38.81
N LYS A 141 -19.64 10.14 38.47
CA LYS A 141 -18.66 9.33 39.20
C LYS A 141 -17.28 9.66 38.60
N ASN A 142 -16.48 10.42 39.32
CA ASN A 142 -15.02 10.49 39.11
C ASN A 142 -14.35 9.45 40.03
N PRO A 143 -14.25 8.18 39.62
CA PRO A 143 -13.54 7.19 40.41
C PRO A 143 -12.07 7.61 40.52
N LEU A 144 -11.54 7.56 41.74
CA LEU A 144 -10.11 7.75 41.95
C LEU A 144 -9.34 6.62 41.23
N PRO A 145 -8.11 6.90 40.76
CA PRO A 145 -7.25 5.88 40.19
C PRO A 145 -7.10 4.69 41.15
N ASP A 146 -7.23 3.48 40.62
CA ASP A 146 -7.04 2.28 41.42
C ASP A 146 -5.55 2.05 41.75
N LYS A 147 -5.29 1.09 42.63
CA LYS A 147 -3.93 0.75 43.05
C LYS A 147 -3.04 0.32 41.88
N ASN A 148 -3.62 -0.29 40.84
CA ASN A 148 -2.87 -0.77 39.67
C ASN A 148 -2.42 0.41 38.80
N ALA A 149 -3.32 1.36 38.53
CA ALA A 149 -3.02 2.58 37.79
C ALA A 149 -1.88 3.37 38.44
N ILE A 150 -1.92 3.53 39.77
CA ILE A 150 -0.86 4.22 40.53
C ILE A 150 0.46 3.45 40.46
N GLN A 151 0.44 2.11 40.51
CA GLN A 151 1.65 1.31 40.42
C GLN A 151 2.27 1.34 39.02
N GLN A 152 1.44 1.34 37.97
CA GLN A 152 1.89 1.46 36.60
C GLN A 152 2.55 2.83 36.37
N GLU A 153 1.91 3.91 36.80
CA GLU A 153 2.47 5.27 36.69
C GLU A 153 3.82 5.37 37.42
N LYS A 154 3.93 4.85 38.66
CA LYS A 154 5.20 4.81 39.39
C LYS A 154 6.29 4.05 38.63
N ARG A 155 5.95 2.94 37.98
CA ARG A 155 6.90 2.16 37.17
C ARG A 155 7.38 2.97 35.98
N GLU A 156 6.47 3.62 35.25
CA GLU A 156 6.82 4.43 34.09
C GLU A 156 7.70 5.63 34.45
N VAL A 157 7.37 6.33 35.54
CA VAL A 157 8.19 7.43 36.06
C VAL A 157 9.60 6.96 36.40
N ASN A 158 9.73 5.80 37.05
CA ASN A 158 11.03 5.24 37.41
C ASN A 158 11.87 4.85 36.17
N ILE A 159 11.23 4.25 35.15
CA ILE A 159 11.89 3.91 33.88
C ILE A 159 12.38 5.18 33.18
N ARG A 160 11.52 6.20 33.07
CA ARG A 160 11.89 7.49 32.46
C ARG A 160 13.07 8.13 33.17
N LYS A 161 13.06 8.14 34.51
CA LYS A 161 14.15 8.66 35.32
C LYS A 161 15.46 7.90 35.08
N SER A 162 15.41 6.56 35.06
CA SER A 162 16.57 5.72 34.77
C SER A 162 17.15 5.94 33.36
N LEU A 163 16.32 6.24 32.37
CA LEU A 163 16.76 6.55 31.00
C LEU A 163 17.42 7.93 30.91
N THR A 164 16.87 8.92 31.61
CA THR A 164 17.42 10.29 31.62
C THR A 164 18.70 10.40 32.44
N GLU A 165 18.80 9.66 33.55
CA GLU A 165 19.97 9.66 34.44
C GLU A 165 21.03 8.63 34.02
N PHE A 166 20.85 7.96 32.88
CA PHE A 166 21.82 6.99 32.39
C PHE A 166 23.12 7.69 31.97
N GLU A 167 24.19 7.50 32.75
CA GLU A 167 25.52 8.02 32.48
C GLU A 167 26.16 7.32 31.27
N LYS A 168 26.02 7.93 30.09
CA LYS A 168 26.65 7.49 28.84
C LYS A 168 28.19 7.46 28.90
N GLY A 169 28.81 8.12 29.88
CA GLY A 169 30.25 8.11 30.10
C GLY A 169 30.84 6.75 30.50
N ASN A 170 30.00 5.82 30.98
CA ASN A 170 30.42 4.46 31.32
C ASN A 170 30.35 3.48 30.12
N LEU A 171 29.87 3.94 28.96
CA LEU A 171 29.88 3.13 27.74
C LEU A 171 31.31 3.04 27.19
N LYS A 172 31.82 1.81 27.05
CA LYS A 172 33.11 1.58 26.38
C LYS A 172 33.00 2.03 24.93
N HIS A 173 33.93 2.87 24.48
CA HIS A 173 34.03 3.21 23.06
C HIS A 173 34.39 1.95 22.28
N VAL A 174 33.47 1.49 21.43
CA VAL A 174 33.74 0.44 20.44
C VAL A 174 34.15 1.13 19.15
N GLN A 175 35.40 0.93 18.75
CA GLN A 175 35.90 1.37 17.46
C GLN A 175 35.54 0.29 16.42
N THR A 176 34.57 0.58 15.56
CA THR A 176 34.19 -0.30 14.46
C THR A 176 35.22 -0.18 13.34
N GLU A 177 36.02 -1.22 13.09
CA GLU A 177 36.86 -1.31 11.90
C GLU A 177 36.07 -1.95 10.75
N GLU A 178 35.80 -1.17 9.70
CA GLU A 178 35.30 -1.69 8.42
C GLU A 178 36.48 -2.26 7.63
N LYS A 179 36.54 -3.59 7.47
CA LYS A 179 37.53 -4.23 6.60
C LYS A 179 37.01 -4.20 5.16
N ASN A 180 37.52 -3.27 4.35
CA ASN A 180 37.42 -3.32 2.88
C ASN A 180 38.74 -3.84 2.31
N PRO A 181 38.98 -5.16 2.28
CA PRO A 181 40.18 -5.70 1.64
C PRO A 181 40.15 -5.37 0.15
N LEU A 182 41.29 -4.89 -0.36
CA LEU A 182 41.47 -4.71 -1.80
C LEU A 182 41.38 -6.08 -2.50
N PRO A 183 40.89 -6.14 -3.76
CA PRO A 183 40.93 -7.36 -4.55
C PRO A 183 42.36 -7.92 -4.62
N ASP A 184 42.51 -9.23 -4.43
CA ASP A 184 43.81 -9.86 -4.57
C ASP A 184 44.22 -10.03 -6.04
N ALA A 185 45.48 -10.42 -6.27
CA ALA A 185 46.02 -10.61 -7.61
C ALA A 185 45.25 -11.68 -8.42
N THR A 186 44.60 -12.63 -7.74
CA THR A 186 43.81 -13.69 -8.37
C THR A 186 42.53 -13.11 -8.97
N VAL A 187 41.81 -12.29 -8.18
CA VAL A 187 40.57 -11.62 -8.61
C VAL A 187 40.84 -10.70 -9.79
N ILE A 188 41.92 -9.91 -9.72
CA ILE A 188 42.31 -9.01 -10.82
C ILE A 188 42.69 -9.81 -12.08
N GLY A 189 43.39 -10.95 -11.91
CA GLY A 189 43.76 -11.82 -13.01
C GLY A 189 42.53 -12.42 -13.72
N GLN A 190 41.54 -12.88 -12.96
CA GLN A 190 40.29 -13.42 -13.49
C GLN A 190 39.48 -12.35 -14.25
N GLU A 191 39.34 -11.15 -13.67
CA GLU A 191 38.64 -10.04 -14.33
C GLU A 191 39.31 -9.67 -15.66
N LYS A 192 40.64 -9.59 -15.69
CA LYS A 192 41.40 -9.31 -16.92
C LYS A 192 41.17 -10.38 -17.99
N GLN A 193 41.15 -11.66 -17.60
CA GLN A 193 40.89 -12.76 -18.53
C GLN A 193 39.45 -12.70 -19.08
N GLU A 194 38.47 -12.37 -18.24
CA GLU A 194 37.07 -12.25 -18.65
C GLU A 194 36.89 -11.09 -19.64
N VAL A 195 37.50 -9.93 -19.37
CA VAL A 195 37.47 -8.77 -20.27
C VAL A 195 38.09 -9.12 -21.63
N GLU A 196 39.22 -9.82 -21.64
CA GLU A 196 39.87 -10.27 -22.88
C GLU A 196 38.97 -11.24 -23.67
N LEU A 197 38.34 -12.20 -22.98
CA LEU A 197 37.42 -13.14 -23.61
C LEU A 197 36.20 -12.42 -24.22
N ARG A 198 35.61 -11.46 -23.49
CA ARG A 198 34.48 -10.66 -23.98
C ARG A 198 34.85 -9.86 -25.21
N SER A 199 36.04 -9.26 -25.25
CA SER A 199 36.53 -8.55 -26.44
C SER A 199 36.66 -9.49 -27.63
N LYS A 200 37.31 -10.66 -27.46
CA LYS A 200 37.49 -11.64 -28.53
C LYS A 200 36.16 -12.16 -29.10
N ILE A 201 35.15 -12.35 -28.25
CA ILE A 201 33.82 -12.77 -28.68
C ILE A 201 33.11 -11.63 -29.42
N SER A 202 33.23 -10.39 -28.94
CA SER A 202 32.64 -9.21 -29.56
C SER A 202 33.21 -8.95 -30.96
N ASP A 203 34.52 -9.10 -31.10
CA ASP A 203 35.26 -8.85 -32.34
C ASP A 203 35.28 -10.08 -33.28
N PHE A 204 34.60 -11.17 -32.92
CA PHE A 204 34.61 -12.41 -33.69
C PHE A 204 33.87 -12.25 -35.02
N ASP A 205 34.62 -12.37 -36.12
CA ASP A 205 34.07 -12.33 -37.47
C ASP A 205 33.32 -13.62 -37.81
N LYS A 206 31.99 -13.55 -37.77
CA LYS A 206 31.09 -14.67 -38.11
C LYS A 206 31.22 -15.13 -39.56
N THR A 207 31.80 -14.34 -40.46
CA THR A 207 32.01 -14.72 -41.87
C THR A 207 33.09 -15.79 -42.03
N THR A 208 33.93 -15.99 -41.00
CA THR A 208 34.94 -17.06 -40.96
C THR A 208 34.35 -18.44 -40.64
N LEU A 209 33.08 -18.52 -40.20
CA LEU A 209 32.43 -19.79 -39.93
C LEU A 209 32.10 -20.51 -41.24
N ALA A 210 32.47 -21.80 -41.33
CA ALA A 210 32.11 -22.64 -42.46
C ALA A 210 30.58 -22.75 -42.58
N ARG A 211 30.05 -22.49 -43.78
CA ARG A 211 28.63 -22.72 -44.08
C ARG A 211 28.32 -24.21 -43.92
N THR A 212 27.43 -24.53 -43.00
CA THR A 212 26.86 -25.88 -42.86
C THR A 212 25.45 -25.86 -43.42
N GLU A 213 25.21 -26.66 -44.45
CA GLU A 213 23.88 -26.80 -45.06
C GLU A 213 23.11 -27.92 -44.32
N THR A 214 22.04 -27.55 -43.63
CA THR A 214 21.17 -28.50 -42.93
C THR A 214 20.06 -28.98 -43.86
N GLN A 215 20.02 -30.28 -44.15
CA GLN A 215 18.94 -30.92 -44.92
C GLN A 215 17.79 -31.32 -43.98
N GLU A 216 16.63 -30.68 -44.12
CA GLU A 216 15.40 -31.06 -43.43
C GLU A 216 14.76 -32.26 -44.14
N LYS A 217 14.68 -33.41 -43.46
CA LYS A 217 13.97 -34.58 -44.00
C LYS A 217 12.50 -34.48 -43.63
N ASN A 218 11.66 -34.09 -44.59
CA ASN A 218 10.21 -34.12 -44.45
C ASN A 218 9.64 -35.29 -45.29
N PRO A 219 9.66 -36.55 -44.78
CA PRO A 219 9.17 -37.69 -45.53
C PRO A 219 7.65 -37.60 -45.72
N LEU A 220 7.18 -37.89 -46.94
CA LEU A 220 5.76 -37.99 -47.24
C LEU A 220 5.12 -39.15 -46.46
N PRO A 221 3.82 -39.05 -46.12
CA PRO A 221 3.12 -40.14 -45.44
C PRO A 221 3.13 -41.42 -46.30
N PRO A 222 3.21 -42.60 -45.67
CA PRO A 222 3.27 -43.87 -46.38
C PRO A 222 1.96 -44.13 -47.16
N PRO A 223 2.00 -44.85 -48.29
CA PRO A 223 0.82 -45.16 -49.10
C PRO A 223 -0.34 -45.80 -48.31
N GLU A 224 -0.01 -46.61 -47.31
CA GLU A 224 -0.97 -47.26 -46.41
C GLU A 224 -1.81 -46.25 -45.62
N ALA A 225 -1.21 -45.14 -45.17
CA ALA A 225 -1.93 -44.10 -44.45
C ALA A 225 -2.94 -43.40 -45.37
N ILE A 226 -2.56 -43.18 -46.63
CA ILE A 226 -3.42 -42.56 -47.65
C ILE A 226 -4.59 -43.48 -48.03
N GLU A 227 -4.35 -44.78 -48.15
CA GLU A 227 -5.39 -45.76 -48.44
C GLU A 227 -6.39 -45.91 -47.28
N MET A 228 -5.91 -45.92 -46.04
CA MET A 228 -6.78 -45.94 -44.86
C MET A 228 -7.67 -44.70 -44.79
N GLU A 229 -7.11 -43.51 -45.06
CA GLU A 229 -7.86 -42.26 -45.08
C GLU A 229 -8.93 -42.25 -46.18
N LYS A 230 -8.59 -42.69 -47.39
CA LYS A 230 -9.57 -42.84 -48.49
C LYS A 230 -10.72 -43.78 -48.13
N LYS A 231 -10.41 -44.93 -47.50
CA LYS A 231 -11.42 -45.90 -47.10
C LYS A 231 -12.35 -45.35 -46.03
N LEU A 232 -11.80 -44.60 -45.07
CA LEU A 232 -12.59 -43.94 -44.03
C LEU A 232 -13.54 -42.91 -44.66
N GLU A 233 -13.05 -42.12 -45.60
CA GLU A 233 -13.86 -41.10 -46.24
C GLU A 233 -14.97 -41.69 -47.12
N GLU A 234 -14.72 -42.80 -47.82
CA GLU A 234 -15.75 -43.53 -48.54
C GLU A 234 -16.83 -44.09 -47.58
N HIS A 235 -16.41 -44.62 -46.43
CA HIS A 235 -17.33 -45.12 -45.42
C HIS A 235 -18.24 -44.01 -44.87
N ILE A 236 -17.66 -42.84 -44.56
CA ILE A 236 -18.42 -41.68 -44.08
C ILE A 236 -19.43 -41.23 -45.14
N LYS A 237 -19.01 -41.10 -46.41
CA LYS A 237 -19.91 -40.73 -47.51
C LYS A 237 -21.06 -41.73 -47.69
N GLY A 238 -20.80 -43.02 -47.49
CA GLY A 238 -21.84 -44.05 -47.52
C GLY A 238 -22.89 -43.89 -46.41
N ILE A 239 -22.46 -43.48 -45.21
CA ILE A 239 -23.37 -43.20 -44.09
C ILE A 239 -24.16 -41.91 -44.36
N GLU A 240 -23.49 -40.83 -44.79
CA GLU A 240 -24.12 -39.54 -45.08
C GLU A 240 -25.17 -39.65 -46.20
N GLY A 241 -24.90 -40.47 -47.22
CA GLY A 241 -25.81 -40.73 -48.33
C GLY A 241 -26.91 -41.76 -48.05
N PHE A 242 -26.98 -42.33 -46.84
CA PHE A 242 -27.91 -43.41 -46.53
C PHE A 242 -29.37 -42.92 -46.48
N LYS A 243 -30.19 -43.41 -47.42
CA LYS A 243 -31.62 -43.11 -47.47
C LYS A 243 -32.40 -43.99 -46.50
N LYS A 244 -32.77 -43.42 -45.36
CA LYS A 244 -33.56 -44.12 -44.34
C LYS A 244 -34.90 -44.65 -44.88
N ASP A 245 -35.48 -43.98 -45.88
CA ASP A 245 -36.77 -44.39 -46.47
C ASP A 245 -36.69 -45.69 -47.30
N GLU A 246 -35.49 -46.15 -47.64
CA GLU A 246 -35.27 -47.43 -48.33
C GLU A 246 -35.18 -48.62 -47.35
N LEU A 247 -35.23 -48.37 -46.03
CA LEU A 247 -35.34 -49.44 -45.04
C LEU A 247 -36.69 -50.15 -45.18
N LYS A 248 -36.62 -51.46 -45.40
CA LYS A 248 -37.81 -52.32 -45.42
C LYS A 248 -38.50 -52.25 -44.05
N HIS A 249 -39.81 -52.04 -44.05
CA HIS A 249 -40.62 -52.15 -42.85
C HIS A 249 -40.48 -53.56 -42.27
N ALA A 250 -40.04 -53.64 -41.01
CA ALA A 250 -39.98 -54.88 -40.25
C ALA A 250 -41.01 -54.78 -39.12
N GLU A 251 -41.99 -55.68 -39.11
CA GLU A 251 -42.99 -55.73 -38.06
C GLU A 251 -42.37 -56.34 -36.79
N THR A 252 -42.14 -55.50 -35.78
CA THR A 252 -41.59 -55.92 -34.50
C THR A 252 -42.70 -56.53 -33.63
N GLN A 253 -42.64 -57.84 -33.38
CA GLN A 253 -43.52 -58.49 -32.41
C GLN A 253 -42.96 -58.30 -30.99
N VAL A 254 -43.53 -57.36 -30.25
CA VAL A 254 -43.27 -57.22 -28.81
C VAL A 254 -44.17 -58.22 -28.07
N ARG A 255 -43.58 -59.27 -27.51
CA ARG A 255 -44.32 -60.22 -26.66
C ARG A 255 -44.45 -59.66 -25.24
N GLU A 256 -45.53 -58.93 -24.98
CA GLU A 256 -45.98 -58.65 -23.61
C GLU A 256 -46.81 -59.84 -23.11
N ARG A 257 -46.13 -60.87 -22.58
CA ARG A 257 -46.82 -61.88 -21.75
C ARG A 257 -46.69 -61.46 -20.30
N LEU A 258 -47.83 -61.30 -19.63
CA LEU A 258 -47.87 -61.16 -18.18
C LEU A 258 -47.24 -62.43 -17.56
N PRO A 259 -46.40 -62.31 -16.53
CA PRO A 259 -45.80 -63.47 -15.86
C PRO A 259 -46.87 -64.46 -15.44
N SER A 260 -46.68 -65.74 -15.75
CA SER A 260 -47.57 -66.82 -15.33
C SER A 260 -47.42 -67.09 -13.83
N LYS A 261 -48.38 -67.81 -13.23
CA LYS A 261 -48.24 -68.27 -11.83
C LYS A 261 -47.00 -69.13 -11.62
N GLU A 262 -46.54 -69.85 -12.65
CA GLU A 262 -45.31 -70.63 -12.62
C GLU A 262 -44.08 -69.73 -12.65
N ASP A 263 -44.07 -68.68 -13.49
CA ASP A 263 -42.99 -67.68 -13.52
C ASP A 263 -42.83 -67.00 -12.14
N ILE A 264 -43.96 -66.63 -11.50
CA ILE A 264 -43.96 -66.03 -10.16
C ILE A 264 -43.54 -67.03 -9.08
N ALA A 265 -43.94 -68.30 -9.20
CA ALA A 265 -43.55 -69.34 -8.25
C ALA A 265 -42.04 -69.66 -8.34
N LEU A 266 -41.49 -69.70 -9.56
CA LEU A 266 -40.05 -69.87 -9.76
C LEU A 266 -39.27 -68.70 -9.17
N GLU A 267 -39.74 -67.46 -9.37
CA GLU A 267 -39.11 -66.27 -8.81
C GLU A 267 -39.16 -66.27 -7.28
N LYS A 268 -40.30 -66.62 -6.67
CA LYS A 268 -40.42 -66.77 -5.22
C LYS A 268 -39.54 -67.89 -4.65
N ALA A 269 -39.43 -69.03 -5.34
CA ALA A 269 -38.55 -70.12 -4.92
C ALA A 269 -37.06 -69.77 -5.07
N SER A 270 -36.71 -68.88 -6.00
CA SER A 270 -35.35 -68.36 -6.15
C SER A 270 -35.00 -67.20 -5.20
N GLY A 271 -36.00 -66.65 -4.49
CA GLY A 271 -35.82 -65.52 -3.56
C GLY A 271 -35.57 -65.89 -2.08
N ASP A 272 -35.72 -67.16 -1.69
CA ASP A 272 -35.46 -67.66 -0.33
C ASP A 272 -34.09 -68.39 -0.21
N LYS A 273 -33.04 -67.81 -0.81
CA LYS A 273 -31.64 -68.18 -0.56
C LYS A 273 -30.79 -66.96 -0.22
#